data_AF-A0A1V4RQZ5-F1
#
_entry.id   AF-A0A1V4RQZ5-F1
#
_cell.length_a   1.000
_cell.length_b   1.000
_cell.length_c   1.000
_cell.angle_alpha   90.00
_cell.angle_beta   90.00
_cell.angle_gamma   90.00
#
_symmetry.space_group_name_H-M   'P 1'
#
loop_
_entity.id
_entity.type
_entity.pdbx_description
1 polymer ?
#
loop_
_entity_poly.entity_id
_entity_poly.type
_entity_poly.pdbx_seq_one_letter_code
_entity_poly.pdbx_strand_id
1 'polypeptide(L)'
;ALKKREHDAATYIKPQRTYADIVMNFHRPEGNTEETGGHLNVKLVLRPTIPNPDLSVFIDESREDDKKCLSLSLGRDEGRPVDFLHIAGNTPVNKAKELEDVIWSHLPDFEHLRESQIGEFYDGLETKVSYPLALSQLLIAYHLLYAQKITEK
;
A
#
# COMPACT_ATOMS: atom_id res chain seq x y z
N ALA A 1 -5.43 12.63 26.36
CA ALA A 1 -4.39 13.31 25.54
C ALA A 1 -4.77 13.39 24.06
N LEU A 2 -5.15 12.28 23.41
CA LEU A 2 -5.47 12.23 21.97
C LEU A 2 -6.56 13.22 21.51
N LYS A 3 -7.69 13.32 22.24
CA LYS A 3 -8.78 14.26 21.91
C LYS A 3 -8.33 15.72 21.73
N LYS A 4 -7.31 16.17 22.48
CA LYS A 4 -6.79 17.53 22.38
C LYS A 4 -6.05 17.77 21.04
N ARG A 5 -5.53 16.72 20.42
CA ARG A 5 -4.78 16.76 19.15
C ARG A 5 -5.68 16.61 17.93
N GLU A 6 -6.96 16.27 18.09
CA GLU A 6 -7.88 16.07 16.97
C GLU A 6 -8.07 17.35 16.17
N HIS A 7 -8.17 18.50 16.86
CA HIS A 7 -8.29 19.81 16.23
C HIS A 7 -7.04 20.16 15.40
N ASP A 8 -5.85 19.98 15.98
CA ASP A 8 -4.58 20.26 15.28
C ASP A 8 -4.39 19.34 14.09
N ALA A 9 -4.69 18.05 14.25
CA ALA A 9 -4.62 17.08 13.16
C ALA A 9 -5.59 17.46 12.03
N ALA A 10 -6.83 17.84 12.35
CA ALA A 10 -7.82 18.25 11.35
C ALA A 10 -7.42 19.56 10.64
N THR A 11 -6.77 20.49 11.33
CA THR A 11 -6.42 21.81 10.80
C THR A 11 -5.12 21.79 10.00
N TYR A 12 -4.12 21.02 10.42
CA TYR A 12 -2.76 21.13 9.88
C TYR A 12 -2.21 19.84 9.26
N ILE A 13 -2.74 18.67 9.61
CA ILE A 13 -2.20 17.37 9.15
C ILE A 13 -3.09 16.76 8.05
N LYS A 14 -4.38 16.55 8.32
CA LYS A 14 -5.33 15.94 7.39
C LYS A 14 -5.42 16.68 6.04
N PRO A 15 -5.34 18.02 5.95
CA PRO A 15 -5.39 18.71 4.66
C PRO A 15 -4.23 18.38 3.72
N GLN A 16 -3.08 17.93 4.24
CA GLN A 16 -1.93 17.57 3.40
C GLN A 16 -2.23 16.37 2.48
N ARG A 17 -3.18 15.51 2.86
CA ARG A 17 -3.66 14.38 2.07
C ARG A 17 -4.10 14.78 0.66
N THR A 18 -4.64 15.98 0.48
CA THR A 18 -5.12 16.46 -0.82
C THR A 18 -4.00 16.57 -1.86
N TYR A 19 -2.76 16.75 -1.43
CA TYR A 19 -1.59 16.91 -2.30
C TYR A 19 -0.77 15.63 -2.50
N ALA A 20 -1.06 14.56 -1.76
CA ALA A 20 -0.32 13.31 -1.86
C ALA A 20 -0.60 12.59 -3.20
N ASP A 21 0.40 12.01 -3.83
CA ASP A 21 0.19 11.13 -5.00
C ASP A 21 -0.39 9.76 -4.59
N ILE A 22 0.01 9.29 -3.41
CA ILE A 22 -0.40 8.02 -2.83
C ILE A 22 -0.86 8.24 -1.39
N VAL A 23 -2.00 7.66 -1.02
CA VAL A 23 -2.49 7.64 0.37
C VAL A 23 -2.59 6.21 0.84
N MET A 24 -1.92 5.88 1.94
CA MET A 24 -1.97 4.56 2.56
C MET A 24 -2.79 4.60 3.85
N ASN A 25 -3.77 3.72 3.97
CA ASN A 25 -4.62 3.61 5.15
C ASN A 25 -4.58 2.19 5.73
N PHE A 26 -3.79 2.02 6.79
CA PHE A 26 -3.78 0.79 7.57
C PHE A 26 -4.99 0.76 8.50
N HIS A 27 -5.71 -0.36 8.48
CA HIS A 27 -6.91 -0.54 9.28
C HIS A 27 -7.05 -2.01 9.70
N ARG A 28 -7.84 -2.23 10.74
CA ARG A 28 -8.06 -3.57 11.28
C ARG A 28 -8.94 -4.39 10.32
N PRO A 29 -8.66 -5.70 10.18
CA PRO A 29 -9.57 -6.58 9.46
C PRO A 29 -10.90 -6.71 10.19
N GLU A 30 -11.97 -6.94 9.43
CA GLU A 30 -13.29 -7.18 9.99
C GLU A 30 -13.27 -8.41 10.91
N GLY A 31 -13.98 -8.33 12.04
CA GLY A 31 -14.01 -9.40 13.03
C GLY A 31 -12.78 -9.52 13.95
N ASN A 32 -11.71 -8.75 13.72
CA ASN A 32 -10.54 -8.73 14.61
C ASN A 32 -10.17 -7.28 15.02
N THR A 33 -10.89 -6.76 16.02
CA THR A 33 -10.70 -5.40 16.55
C THR A 33 -9.46 -5.22 17.40
N GLU A 34 -8.82 -6.31 17.83
CA GLU A 34 -7.62 -6.28 18.69
C GLU A 34 -6.32 -6.30 17.86
N GLU A 35 -6.40 -6.56 16.55
CA GLU A 35 -5.24 -6.52 15.67
C GLU A 35 -4.58 -5.14 15.69
N THR A 36 -3.28 -5.13 15.96
CA THR A 36 -2.45 -3.92 16.08
C THR A 36 -1.06 -4.09 15.47
N GLY A 37 -0.74 -5.27 14.95
CA GLY A 37 0.56 -5.65 14.43
C GLY A 37 0.49 -6.07 12.97
N GLY A 38 1.00 -7.26 12.66
CA GLY A 38 1.39 -7.64 11.31
C GLY A 38 0.24 -7.91 10.34
N HIS A 39 -0.98 -8.07 10.85
CA HIS A 39 -2.15 -8.46 10.08
C HIS A 39 -3.16 -7.32 9.89
N LEU A 40 -2.70 -6.06 9.93
CA LEU A 40 -3.54 -4.95 9.49
C LEU A 40 -3.76 -5.03 7.98
N ASN A 41 -4.99 -4.77 7.55
CA ASN A 41 -5.29 -4.51 6.15
C ASN A 41 -4.71 -3.15 5.75
N VAL A 42 -4.39 -2.98 4.47
CA VAL A 42 -4.07 -1.67 3.90
C VAL A 42 -4.98 -1.38 2.71
N LYS A 43 -5.47 -0.15 2.65
CA LYS A 43 -6.10 0.42 1.46
C LYS A 43 -5.21 1.53 0.95
N LEU A 44 -4.69 1.36 -0.26
CA LEU A 44 -3.92 2.38 -0.96
C LEU A 44 -4.84 3.11 -1.94
N VAL A 45 -4.70 4.43 -1.98
CA VAL A 45 -5.27 5.30 -3.00
C VAL A 45 -4.14 5.68 -3.93
N LEU A 46 -4.18 5.17 -5.16
CA LEU A 46 -3.20 5.44 -6.21
C LEU A 46 -3.79 6.51 -7.14
N ARG A 47 -3.26 7.73 -7.07
CA ARG A 47 -3.74 8.83 -7.93
C ARG A 47 -2.98 8.78 -9.26
N PRO A 48 -3.64 9.13 -10.38
CA PRO A 48 -2.99 9.19 -11.70
C PRO A 48 -2.13 10.45 -11.87
N THR A 49 -1.58 11.00 -10.78
CA THR A 49 -0.68 12.16 -10.79
C THR A 49 0.79 11.75 -11.04
N ILE A 50 1.11 10.48 -10.78
CA ILE A 50 2.37 9.83 -11.12
C ILE A 50 2.09 8.49 -11.82
N PRO A 51 3.00 7.99 -12.67
CA PRO A 51 2.85 6.69 -13.30
C PRO A 51 2.89 5.58 -12.24
N ASN A 52 1.77 4.87 -12.10
CA ASN A 52 1.64 3.69 -11.25
C ASN A 52 2.03 2.43 -12.03
N PRO A 53 2.56 1.37 -11.36
CA PRO A 53 2.80 0.10 -12.02
C PRO A 53 1.49 -0.46 -12.57
N ASP A 54 1.55 -1.18 -13.69
CA ASP A 54 0.35 -1.84 -14.23
C ASP A 54 -0.02 -3.02 -13.33
N LEU A 55 -1.08 -2.82 -12.54
CA LEU A 55 -1.64 -3.82 -11.63
C LEU A 55 -2.93 -4.44 -12.17
N SER A 56 -3.22 -4.29 -13.47
CA SER A 56 -4.46 -4.75 -14.10
C SER A 56 -4.72 -6.25 -13.92
N VAL A 57 -3.67 -7.05 -13.74
CA VAL A 57 -3.76 -8.50 -13.42
C VAL A 57 -4.51 -8.80 -12.13
N PHE A 58 -4.66 -7.80 -11.25
CA PHE A 58 -5.38 -7.88 -9.98
C PHE A 58 -6.75 -7.19 -10.01
N ILE A 59 -7.16 -6.67 -11.18
CA ILE A 59 -8.54 -6.25 -11.40
C ILE A 59 -9.38 -7.52 -11.44
N ASP A 60 -10.35 -7.60 -10.54
CA ASP A 60 -11.21 -8.77 -10.46
C ASP A 60 -12.65 -8.38 -10.77
N GLU A 61 -13.24 -9.05 -11.76
CA GLU A 61 -14.63 -8.87 -12.19
C GLU A 61 -15.64 -9.64 -11.33
N SER A 62 -15.17 -10.51 -10.42
CA SER A 62 -16.03 -11.45 -9.68
C SER A 62 -16.57 -10.88 -8.35
N ARG A 63 -17.89 -10.86 -8.18
CA ARG A 63 -18.63 -10.31 -7.04
C ARG A 63 -18.72 -11.26 -5.82
N GLU A 64 -17.60 -11.74 -5.30
CA GLU A 64 -17.59 -12.36 -3.97
C GLU A 64 -16.63 -11.59 -3.06
N ASP A 65 -17.22 -10.69 -2.26
CA ASP A 65 -16.57 -9.57 -1.57
C ASP A 65 -15.77 -9.95 -0.29
N ASP A 66 -15.78 -11.20 0.16
CA ASP A 66 -15.24 -11.54 1.50
C ASP A 66 -13.95 -12.37 1.50
N LYS A 67 -13.37 -12.70 0.35
CA LYS A 67 -12.22 -13.64 0.26
C LYS A 67 -11.02 -13.17 -0.56
N LYS A 68 -10.98 -11.91 -0.99
CA LYS A 68 -9.85 -11.42 -1.80
C LYS A 68 -8.80 -10.80 -0.90
N CYS A 69 -7.70 -11.54 -0.76
CA CYS A 69 -6.52 -11.06 -0.07
C CYS A 69 -5.88 -9.85 -0.76
N LEU A 70 -6.13 -9.68 -2.06
CA LEU A 70 -5.67 -8.56 -2.86
C LEU A 70 -6.72 -8.21 -3.90
N SER A 71 -7.06 -6.93 -4.05
CA SER A 71 -7.98 -6.46 -5.08
C SER A 71 -7.64 -5.06 -5.59
N LEU A 72 -7.83 -4.84 -6.89
CA LEU A 72 -7.78 -3.52 -7.51
C LEU A 72 -9.18 -3.09 -7.94
N SER A 73 -9.57 -1.87 -7.56
CA SER A 73 -10.89 -1.31 -7.92
C SER A 73 -10.78 0.15 -8.33
N LEU A 74 -11.61 0.57 -9.28
CA LEU A 74 -11.70 1.96 -9.71
C LEU A 74 -12.67 2.73 -8.82
N GLY A 75 -12.36 3.98 -8.53
CA GLY A 75 -13.31 4.84 -7.84
C GLY A 75 -12.94 6.31 -7.87
N ARG A 76 -13.45 7.04 -6.88
CA ARG A 76 -13.16 8.47 -6.71
C ARG A 76 -12.66 8.75 -5.31
N ASP A 77 -11.60 9.53 -5.22
CA ASP A 77 -11.10 10.10 -3.97
C ASP A 77 -11.07 11.62 -4.08
N GLU A 78 -11.74 12.31 -3.15
CA GLU A 78 -11.92 13.78 -3.21
C GLU A 78 -12.42 14.27 -4.58
N GLY A 79 -13.32 13.50 -5.21
CA GLY A 79 -13.90 13.78 -6.53
C GLY A 79 -13.02 13.39 -7.73
N ARG A 80 -11.74 13.07 -7.52
CA ARG A 80 -10.78 12.70 -8.56
C ARG A 80 -10.82 11.19 -8.84
N PRO A 81 -10.72 10.74 -10.11
CA PRO A 81 -10.61 9.31 -10.42
C PRO A 81 -9.30 8.74 -9.86
N VAL A 82 -9.37 7.57 -9.23
CA VAL A 82 -8.24 6.89 -8.59
C VAL A 82 -8.40 5.38 -8.68
N ASP A 83 -7.29 4.68 -8.54
CA ASP A 83 -7.28 3.24 -8.32
C ASP A 83 -7.13 2.97 -6.81
N PHE A 84 -7.96 2.07 -6.29
CA PHE A 84 -7.85 1.57 -4.93
C PHE A 84 -7.27 0.17 -4.96
N LEU A 85 -6.06 0.03 -4.40
CA LEU A 85 -5.45 -1.26 -4.13
C LEU A 85 -5.73 -1.64 -2.68
N HIS A 86 -6.41 -2.75 -2.47
CA HIS A 86 -6.63 -3.33 -1.15
C HIS A 86 -5.74 -4.56 -0.97
N ILE A 87 -5.09 -4.66 0.18
CA ILE A 87 -4.28 -5.82 0.57
C ILE A 87 -4.70 -6.22 1.98
N ALA A 88 -5.17 -7.45 2.14
CA ALA A 88 -5.61 -7.97 3.42
C ALA A 88 -4.42 -8.36 4.30
N GLY A 89 -4.57 -8.21 5.62
CA GLY A 89 -3.56 -8.58 6.61
C GLY A 89 -3.22 -10.05 6.67
N ASN A 90 -4.14 -10.90 6.24
CA ASN A 90 -3.97 -12.35 6.14
C ASN A 90 -3.54 -12.80 4.73
N THR A 91 -3.04 -11.88 3.89
CA THR A 91 -2.59 -12.22 2.54
C THR A 91 -1.56 -13.36 2.56
N PRO A 92 -1.83 -14.48 1.88
CA PRO A 92 -0.87 -15.56 1.74
C PRO A 92 0.42 -15.11 1.06
N VAL A 93 1.55 -15.69 1.49
CA VAL A 93 2.89 -15.34 0.98
C VAL A 93 2.97 -15.43 -0.54
N ASN A 94 2.37 -16.44 -1.15
CA ASN A 94 2.36 -16.59 -2.61
C ASN A 94 1.62 -15.44 -3.31
N LYS A 95 0.51 -14.95 -2.74
CA LYS A 95 -0.23 -13.80 -3.27
C LYS A 95 0.52 -12.49 -3.09
N ALA A 96 1.20 -12.32 -1.96
CA ALA A 96 2.10 -11.19 -1.76
C ALA A 96 3.24 -11.20 -2.80
N LYS A 97 3.86 -12.37 -3.04
CA LYS A 97 4.92 -12.55 -4.03
C LYS A 97 4.45 -12.27 -5.46
N GLU A 98 3.23 -12.66 -5.83
CA GLU A 98 2.67 -12.33 -7.15
C GLU A 98 2.65 -10.81 -7.37
N LEU A 99 2.19 -10.02 -6.39
CA LEU A 99 2.22 -8.55 -6.50
C LEU A 99 3.65 -7.99 -6.50
N GLU A 100 4.52 -8.54 -5.66
CA GLU A 100 5.94 -8.18 -5.60
C GLU A 100 6.62 -8.38 -6.97
N ASP A 101 6.42 -9.55 -7.60
CA ASP A 101 6.96 -9.89 -8.93
C ASP A 101 6.45 -8.93 -10.01
N VAL A 102 5.15 -8.59 -9.98
CA VAL A 102 4.57 -7.60 -10.90
C VAL A 102 5.24 -6.25 -10.72
N ILE A 103 5.43 -5.76 -9.49
CA ILE A 103 6.09 -4.47 -9.25
C ILE A 103 7.55 -4.51 -9.73
N TRP A 104 8.31 -5.56 -9.42
CA TRP A 104 9.71 -5.70 -9.86
C TRP A 104 9.87 -5.86 -11.37
N SER A 105 8.90 -6.45 -12.07
CA SER A 105 8.94 -6.56 -13.54
C SER A 105 9.00 -5.19 -14.25
N HIS A 106 8.57 -4.12 -13.56
CA HIS A 106 8.65 -2.75 -14.06
C HIS A 106 10.00 -2.07 -13.75
N LEU A 107 10.89 -2.71 -12.97
CA LEU A 107 12.18 -2.19 -12.50
C LEU A 107 13.35 -3.16 -12.78
N PRO A 108 13.57 -3.60 -14.03
CA PRO A 108 14.62 -4.59 -14.34
C PRO A 108 16.03 -4.11 -13.99
N ASP A 109 16.29 -2.79 -14.02
CA ASP A 109 17.60 -2.22 -13.71
C ASP A 109 17.93 -2.25 -12.19
N PHE A 110 16.92 -2.51 -11.34
CA PHE A 110 17.02 -2.46 -9.88
C PHE A 110 16.81 -3.81 -9.21
N GLU A 111 16.89 -4.92 -9.96
CA GLU A 111 16.66 -6.27 -9.44
C GLU A 111 17.57 -6.62 -8.24
N HIS A 112 18.79 -6.07 -8.20
CA HIS A 112 19.72 -6.21 -7.08
C HIS A 112 19.18 -5.68 -5.74
N LEU A 113 18.20 -4.77 -5.74
CA LEU A 113 17.59 -4.22 -4.52
C LEU A 113 16.52 -5.15 -3.93
N ARG A 114 16.12 -6.20 -4.66
CA ARG A 114 15.10 -7.16 -4.24
C ARG A 114 15.48 -7.94 -2.98
N GLU A 115 16.77 -8.03 -2.66
CA GLU A 115 17.28 -8.68 -1.45
C GLU A 115 17.06 -7.85 -0.17
N SER A 116 16.49 -6.65 -0.28
CA SER A 116 16.20 -5.78 0.88
C SER A 116 15.08 -6.34 1.76
N GLN A 117 15.26 -6.29 3.08
CA GLN A 117 14.23 -6.67 4.06
C GLN A 117 13.10 -5.62 4.10
N ILE A 118 12.01 -5.89 3.38
CA ILE A 118 10.77 -5.10 3.44
C ILE A 118 9.74 -5.77 4.34
N GLY A 119 8.88 -4.97 4.98
CA GLY A 119 7.77 -5.45 5.81
C GLY A 119 8.14 -5.86 7.23
N GLU A 120 9.42 -5.79 7.60
CA GLU A 120 9.86 -6.00 8.98
C GLU A 120 9.54 -4.78 9.86
N PHE A 121 9.03 -5.03 11.06
CA PHE A 121 8.77 -4.01 12.07
C PHE A 121 8.98 -4.56 13.49
N TYR A 122 9.17 -3.66 14.45
CA TYR A 122 9.32 -4.01 15.86
C TYR A 122 7.99 -3.91 16.60
N ASP A 123 7.61 -4.98 17.28
CA ASP A 123 6.54 -4.99 18.27
C ASP A 123 7.16 -5.23 19.65
N GLY A 124 7.46 -4.13 20.35
CA GLY A 124 8.28 -4.17 21.56
C GLY A 124 9.72 -4.62 21.25
N LEU A 125 10.07 -5.83 21.68
CA LEU A 125 11.39 -6.44 21.45
C LEU A 125 11.36 -7.52 20.36
N GLU A 126 10.18 -7.85 19.83
CA GLU A 126 10.01 -8.87 18.80
C GLU A 126 10.06 -8.25 17.41
N THR A 127 10.84 -8.84 16.51
CA THR A 127 10.76 -8.55 15.07
C THR A 127 9.59 -9.33 14.48
N LYS A 128 8.68 -8.62 13.82
CA LYS A 128 7.53 -9.19 13.10
C LYS A 128 7.57 -8.79 11.63
N VAL A 129 6.87 -9.55 10.79
CA VAL A 129 6.75 -9.31 9.35
C VAL A 129 5.30 -9.04 9.00
N SER A 130 5.05 -8.05 8.14
CA SER A 130 3.74 -7.71 7.60
C SER A 130 3.80 -7.59 6.08
N TYR A 131 3.06 -8.44 5.35
CA TYR A 131 2.99 -8.38 3.90
C TYR A 131 2.34 -7.08 3.37
N PRO A 132 1.22 -6.59 3.93
CA PRO A 132 0.68 -5.28 3.60
C PRO A 132 1.70 -4.14 3.75
N LEU A 133 2.51 -4.17 4.81
CA LEU A 133 3.58 -3.20 5.02
C LEU A 133 4.68 -3.34 3.97
N ALA A 134 5.16 -4.57 3.72
CA ALA A 134 6.18 -4.86 2.73
C ALA A 134 5.79 -4.32 1.35
N LEU A 135 4.58 -4.65 0.89
CA LEU A 135 4.07 -4.25 -0.41
C LEU A 135 3.85 -2.74 -0.51
N SER A 136 3.41 -2.10 0.58
CA SER A 136 3.30 -0.65 0.65
C SER A 136 4.68 0.02 0.55
N GLN A 137 5.68 -0.47 1.27
CA GLN A 137 7.06 0.02 1.21
C GLN A 137 7.66 -0.18 -0.18
N LEU A 138 7.42 -1.33 -0.80
CA LEU A 138 7.87 -1.62 -2.16
C LEU A 138 7.24 -0.69 -3.19
N LEU A 139 5.96 -0.35 -3.07
CA LEU A 139 5.32 0.65 -3.95
C LEU A 139 5.95 2.03 -3.78
N ILE A 140 6.25 2.46 -2.56
CA ILE A 140 6.98 3.73 -2.34
C ILE A 140 8.35 3.68 -3.00
N ALA A 141 9.11 2.60 -2.77
CA ALA A 141 10.43 2.41 -3.38
C ALA A 141 10.33 2.43 -4.91
N TYR A 142 9.31 1.80 -5.48
CA TYR A 142 9.04 1.82 -6.91
C TYR A 142 8.96 3.23 -7.46
N HIS A 143 8.17 4.10 -6.85
CA HIS A 143 8.02 5.48 -7.33
C HIS A 143 9.30 6.31 -7.16
N LEU A 144 10.07 6.08 -6.10
CA LEU A 144 11.36 6.74 -5.90
C LEU A 144 12.37 6.35 -6.99
N LEU A 145 12.51 5.04 -7.26
CA LEU A 145 13.43 4.52 -8.27
C LEU A 145 12.99 4.91 -9.68
N TYR A 146 11.68 4.88 -9.96
CA TYR A 146 11.14 5.29 -11.24
C TYR A 146 11.36 6.79 -11.51
N ALA A 147 11.18 7.64 -10.49
CA ALA A 147 11.48 9.07 -10.58
C ALA A 147 12.97 9.34 -10.85
N GLN A 148 13.87 8.59 -10.20
CA GLN A 148 15.32 8.66 -10.47
C GLN A 148 15.62 8.33 -11.94
N LYS A 149 15.07 7.22 -12.45
CA LYS A 149 15.28 6.79 -13.83
C LYS A 149 14.79 7.79 -14.87
N ILE A 150 13.69 8.51 -14.59
CA ILE A 150 13.22 9.59 -15.47
C ILE A 150 14.19 10.78 -15.44
N THR A 151 14.72 11.11 -14.26
CA THR A 151 15.59 12.29 -14.08
C THR A 151 16.99 12.11 -14.68
N GLU A 152 17.46 10.86 -14.80
CA GLU A 152 18.76 10.52 -15.42
C GLU A 152 18.73 10.53 -16.97
N LYS A 153 17.56 10.69 -17.60
CA LYS A 153 17.39 10.81 -19.05
C LYS A 153 17.33 12.27 -19.51
#